data_AF-A0A7Z1KG87-F1
#
_entry.id   AF-A0A7Z1KG87-F1
#
_cell.length_a   1.000
_cell.length_b   1.000
_cell.length_c   1.000
_cell.angle_alpha   90.00
_cell.angle_beta   90.00
_cell.angle_gamma   90.00
#
_symmetry.space_group_name_H-M   'P 1'
#
loop_
_entity.id
_entity.type
_entity.pdbx_description
1 polymer ?
#
loop_
_entity_poly.entity_id
_entity_poly.type
_entity_poly.pdbx_seq_one_letter_code
_entity_poly.pdbx_strand_id
1 'polypeptide(L)'
;ATARKRQISLTDTKYYHCISRCVRRAFLCGEDHFTGQSYEHRRGWVEDKLLGLAKVFCIDVCAYAVMSNHTHLVLYVDDKKAERLNDKAIVIRWHKLCKGTVLTQRYLQGGKLSKTEQIFFNQTVKQYRERLSSISWFMRLLNEDIARKANKEDNCTGRFWEGRFKSQALLDEAALAACMAYVDLNPIRAKMANTAEESSHTSVQKRLESAADAKQPKQLLRFAGIPRQIMPKGLPFELKSYLELVELTGRCIREGKRGYIESTHLPLLERVNISPENWLKLTTQFTRVFHGAVGRTTSQESYCEHLNRKRRSNVSNSEKLLA
;
A
#
# COMPACT_ATOMS: atom_id res chain seq x y z
N ALA A 1 -2.54 -19.67 8.58
CA ALA A 1 -2.17 -18.47 7.78
C ALA A 1 -0.73 -18.60 7.26
N THR A 2 -0.51 -18.45 5.95
CA THR A 2 0.83 -18.52 5.33
C THR A 2 1.78 -17.46 5.89
N ALA A 3 3.05 -17.82 6.10
CA ALA A 3 4.08 -16.87 6.55
C ALA A 3 4.37 -15.84 5.45
N ARG A 4 4.51 -14.56 5.81
CA ARG A 4 4.70 -13.46 4.84
C ARG A 4 6.01 -13.54 4.07
N LYS A 5 7.06 -14.13 4.68
CA LYS A 5 8.30 -14.49 3.96
C LYS A 5 8.08 -15.45 2.78
N ARG A 6 6.93 -16.15 2.75
CA ARG A 6 6.53 -17.00 1.62
C ARG A 6 5.53 -16.31 0.69
N GLN A 7 5.18 -15.06 0.93
CA GLN A 7 4.19 -14.26 0.16
C GLN A 7 4.79 -12.99 -0.46
N ILE A 8 5.96 -12.56 0.00
CA ILE A 8 6.67 -11.39 -0.52
C ILE A 8 7.86 -11.92 -1.29
N SER A 9 7.88 -11.65 -2.59
CA SER A 9 8.95 -11.98 -3.52
C SER A 9 9.29 -10.73 -4.32
N LEU A 10 10.40 -10.07 -3.96
CA LEU A 10 10.80 -8.83 -4.64
C LEU A 10 11.37 -9.09 -6.04
N THR A 11 11.69 -10.34 -6.38
CA THR A 11 12.07 -10.73 -7.74
C THR A 11 10.87 -10.73 -8.68
N ASP A 12 9.69 -11.15 -8.19
CA ASP A 12 8.47 -11.22 -8.99
C ASP A 12 7.73 -9.88 -9.05
N THR A 13 7.66 -9.16 -7.93
CA THR A 13 7.07 -7.82 -7.92
C THR A 13 7.54 -6.99 -6.73
N LYS A 14 7.59 -5.68 -6.93
CA LYS A 14 7.80 -4.70 -5.88
C LYS A 14 6.49 -4.16 -5.29
N TYR A 15 5.34 -4.48 -5.89
CA TYR A 15 4.04 -3.90 -5.54
C TYR A 15 3.18 -4.85 -4.70
N TYR A 16 2.64 -4.34 -3.59
CA TYR A 16 1.85 -5.13 -2.65
C TYR A 16 0.64 -4.39 -2.13
N HIS A 17 -0.51 -5.03 -2.22
CA HIS A 17 -1.73 -4.60 -1.53
C HIS A 17 -1.77 -5.17 -0.12
N CYS A 18 -1.80 -4.28 0.87
CA CYS A 18 -1.80 -4.59 2.30
C CYS A 18 -3.10 -4.12 2.95
N ILE A 19 -3.68 -4.97 3.79
CA ILE A 19 -4.96 -4.70 4.46
C ILE A 19 -4.86 -5.04 5.95
N SER A 20 -5.23 -4.09 6.81
CA SER A 20 -5.33 -4.25 8.26
C SER A 20 -6.75 -3.95 8.70
N ARG A 21 -7.42 -4.85 9.44
CA ARG A 21 -8.80 -4.66 9.94
C ARG A 21 -8.85 -4.78 11.47
N CYS A 22 -9.62 -3.91 12.11
CA CYS A 22 -9.81 -3.89 13.57
C CYS A 22 -10.81 -4.96 14.03
N VAL A 23 -10.68 -5.46 15.26
CA VAL A 23 -11.63 -6.40 15.89
C VAL A 23 -12.76 -5.68 16.62
N ARG A 24 -13.71 -6.45 17.18
CA ARG A 24 -14.56 -6.06 18.34
C ARG A 24 -15.50 -4.88 18.12
N ARG A 25 -15.81 -4.50 16.88
CA ARG A 25 -16.40 -3.18 16.59
C ARG A 25 -15.53 -2.03 17.15
N ALA A 26 -14.24 -2.26 17.39
CA ALA A 26 -13.30 -1.18 17.61
C ALA A 26 -13.27 -0.36 16.32
N PHE A 27 -13.83 0.85 16.41
CA PHE A 27 -13.79 1.79 15.32
C PHE A 27 -12.34 2.23 15.16
N LEU A 28 -11.79 1.95 13.98
CA LEU A 28 -10.54 2.56 13.58
C LEU A 28 -10.73 4.07 13.51
N CYS A 29 -11.82 4.48 12.85
CA CYS A 29 -12.28 5.84 12.67
C CYS A 29 -13.81 5.85 12.49
N GLY A 30 -14.42 7.04 12.46
CA GLY A 30 -15.86 7.21 12.23
C GLY A 30 -16.69 7.11 13.50
N GLU A 31 -18.01 7.13 13.34
CA GLU A 31 -18.95 7.19 14.45
C GLU A 31 -19.45 5.79 14.86
N ASP A 32 -19.35 5.51 16.16
CA ASP A 32 -20.01 4.37 16.77
C ASP A 32 -21.49 4.67 16.98
N HIS A 33 -22.34 4.13 16.12
CA HIS A 33 -23.78 4.37 16.13
C HIS A 33 -24.47 3.79 17.39
N PHE A 34 -23.78 2.94 18.16
CA PHE A 34 -24.32 2.42 19.41
C PHE A 34 -24.08 3.38 20.59
N THR A 35 -22.91 4.02 20.65
CA THR A 35 -22.54 4.92 21.74
C THR A 35 -22.66 6.40 21.39
N GLY A 36 -22.80 6.74 20.11
CA GLY A 36 -22.73 8.10 19.58
C GLY A 36 -21.31 8.69 19.58
N GLN A 37 -20.30 7.91 19.98
CA GLN A 37 -18.93 8.41 20.08
C GLN A 37 -18.28 8.46 18.69
N SER A 38 -17.72 9.61 18.35
CA SER A 38 -16.95 9.78 17.12
C SER A 38 -15.46 9.52 17.35
N TYR A 39 -14.89 8.70 16.48
CA TYR A 39 -13.45 8.41 16.39
C TYR A 39 -12.83 8.94 15.10
N GLU A 40 -13.52 9.84 14.40
CA GLU A 40 -13.10 10.34 13.09
C GLU A 40 -11.73 11.03 13.12
N HIS A 41 -11.38 11.68 14.24
CA HIS A 41 -10.07 12.30 14.45
C HIS A 41 -8.90 11.32 14.29
N ARG A 42 -9.12 10.02 14.53
CA ARG A 42 -8.10 8.97 14.36
C ARG A 42 -7.68 8.81 12.90
N ARG A 43 -8.50 9.23 11.92
CA ARG A 43 -8.18 9.07 10.49
C ARG A 43 -6.93 9.85 10.10
N GLY A 44 -6.81 11.07 10.60
CA GLY A 44 -5.59 11.89 10.46
C GLY A 44 -4.38 11.22 11.11
N TRP A 45 -4.53 10.63 12.31
CA TRP A 45 -3.42 9.93 12.97
C TRP A 45 -2.88 8.75 12.16
N VAL A 46 -3.79 7.98 11.55
CA VAL A 46 -3.43 6.84 10.70
C VAL A 46 -2.70 7.32 9.45
N GLU A 47 -3.24 8.34 8.77
CA GLU A 47 -2.63 8.92 7.58
C GLU A 47 -1.25 9.52 7.87
N ASP A 48 -1.12 10.34 8.92
CA ASP A 48 0.15 10.95 9.32
C ASP A 48 1.21 9.90 9.65
N LYS A 49 0.83 8.84 10.37
CA LYS A 49 1.74 7.74 10.68
C LYS A 49 2.18 7.01 9.42
N LEU A 50 1.24 6.69 8.52
CA LEU A 50 1.51 6.04 7.24
C LEU A 50 2.52 6.83 6.40
N LEU A 51 2.23 8.11 6.15
CA LEU A 51 3.05 8.98 5.33
C LEU A 51 4.38 9.33 6.02
N GLY A 52 4.40 9.41 7.34
CA GLY A 52 5.61 9.54 8.15
C GLY A 52 6.55 8.34 8.02
N LEU A 53 6.01 7.12 8.05
CA LEU A 53 6.79 5.89 7.83
C LEU A 53 7.37 5.84 6.42
N ALA A 54 6.60 6.22 5.40
CA ALA A 54 7.06 6.25 4.01
C ALA A 54 8.27 7.19 3.78
N LYS A 55 8.35 8.30 4.52
CA LYS A 55 9.52 9.21 4.50
C LYS A 55 10.80 8.56 5.03
N VAL A 56 10.68 7.59 5.95
CA VAL A 56 11.82 6.95 6.61
C VAL A 56 12.22 5.64 5.93
N PHE A 57 11.24 4.82 5.56
CA PHE A 57 11.47 3.53 4.92
C PHE A 57 11.96 3.67 3.47
N CYS A 58 12.46 2.56 2.95
CA CYS A 58 12.65 2.33 1.51
C CYS A 58 11.40 1.68 0.92
N ILE A 59 10.23 2.22 1.27
CA ILE A 59 8.91 1.79 0.82
C ILE A 59 8.11 3.04 0.49
N ASP A 60 7.58 3.12 -0.71
CA ASP A 60 6.73 4.22 -1.17
C ASP A 60 5.26 3.78 -1.15
N VAL A 61 4.36 4.76 -0.97
CA VAL A 61 2.91 4.55 -1.00
C VAL A 61 2.39 4.83 -2.40
N CYS A 62 1.86 3.82 -3.08
CA CYS A 62 1.23 3.97 -4.40
C CYS A 62 -0.21 4.48 -4.28
N ALA A 63 -0.98 3.83 -3.42
CA ALA A 63 -2.35 4.21 -3.10
C ALA A 63 -2.68 3.86 -1.64
N TYR A 64 -3.63 4.55 -1.04
CA TYR A 64 -4.18 4.21 0.26
C TYR A 64 -5.60 4.75 0.44
N ALA A 65 -6.36 4.07 1.30
CA ALA A 65 -7.60 4.56 1.87
C ALA A 65 -7.67 4.15 3.35
N VAL A 66 -7.83 5.13 4.23
CA VAL A 66 -8.17 4.86 5.62
C VAL A 66 -9.68 4.74 5.70
N MET A 67 -10.21 3.61 6.18
CA MET A 67 -11.65 3.34 6.33
C MET A 67 -12.03 3.30 7.81
N SER A 68 -13.32 3.27 8.13
CA SER A 68 -13.82 3.28 9.51
C SER A 68 -13.37 2.08 10.37
N ASN A 69 -13.10 0.93 9.75
CA ASN A 69 -12.67 -0.28 10.49
C ASN A 69 -11.47 -1.00 9.88
N HIS A 70 -10.85 -0.46 8.82
CA HIS A 70 -9.70 -1.06 8.18
C HIS A 70 -8.88 -0.04 7.38
N THR A 71 -7.65 -0.41 7.02
CA THR A 71 -6.83 0.34 6.05
C THR A 71 -6.59 -0.50 4.82
N HIS A 72 -6.59 0.14 3.66
CA HIS A 72 -6.12 -0.41 2.40
C HIS A 72 -4.89 0.37 1.95
N LEU A 73 -3.78 -0.32 1.69
CA LEU A 73 -2.53 0.29 1.24
C LEU A 73 -2.00 -0.46 0.01
N VAL A 74 -1.58 0.25 -1.02
CA VAL A 74 -0.76 -0.29 -2.10
C VAL A 74 0.64 0.28 -1.93
N LEU A 75 1.61 -0.60 -1.68
CA LEU A 75 2.99 -0.24 -1.33
C LEU A 75 3.94 -0.68 -2.44
N TYR A 76 4.99 0.10 -2.67
CA TYR A 76 6.14 -0.25 -3.52
C TYR A 76 7.39 -0.39 -2.67
N VAL A 77 8.08 -1.53 -2.77
CA VAL A 77 9.36 -1.75 -2.09
C VAL A 77 10.52 -1.30 -2.98
N ASP A 78 11.25 -0.27 -2.53
CA ASP A 78 12.44 0.25 -3.21
C ASP A 78 13.71 -0.36 -2.60
N ASP A 79 13.94 -1.63 -2.90
CA ASP A 79 15.14 -2.35 -2.47
C ASP A 79 16.42 -1.75 -3.05
N LYS A 80 16.37 -1.23 -4.27
CA LYS A 80 17.48 -0.47 -4.88
C LYS A 80 17.89 0.75 -4.06
N LYS A 81 16.93 1.48 -3.47
CA LYS A 81 17.23 2.57 -2.53
C LYS A 81 17.87 2.03 -1.26
N ALA A 82 17.39 0.91 -0.71
CA ALA A 82 17.99 0.31 0.49
C ALA A 82 19.46 -0.08 0.26
N GLU A 83 19.79 -0.62 -0.91
CA GLU A 83 21.15 -0.99 -1.33
C GLU A 83 22.06 0.22 -1.52
N ARG A 84 21.54 1.30 -2.14
CA ARG A 84 22.32 2.54 -2.39
C ARG A 84 22.64 3.32 -1.12
N LEU A 85 21.88 3.15 -0.04
CA LEU A 85 22.09 3.89 1.20
C LEU A 85 23.31 3.40 1.97
N ASN A 86 24.22 4.34 2.28
CA ASN A 86 25.34 4.09 3.17
C ASN A 86 24.89 3.81 4.61
N ASP A 87 25.81 3.26 5.41
CA ASP A 87 25.51 2.78 6.76
C ASP A 87 25.02 3.88 7.69
N LYS A 88 25.64 5.07 7.63
CA LYS A 88 25.18 6.26 8.37
C LYS A 88 23.73 6.61 8.04
N ALA A 89 23.37 6.56 6.76
CA ALA A 89 22.04 6.88 6.28
C ALA A 89 20.99 5.82 6.67
N ILE A 90 21.39 4.55 6.80
CA ILE A 90 20.56 3.46 7.35
C ILE A 90 20.33 3.66 8.85
N VAL A 91 21.40 3.94 9.62
CA VAL A 91 21.31 4.15 11.07
C VAL A 91 20.44 5.36 11.40
N ILE A 92 20.67 6.51 10.74
CA ILE A 92 19.85 7.72 10.93
C ILE A 92 18.37 7.43 10.68
N ARG A 93 18.03 6.71 9.60
CA ARG A 93 16.64 6.35 9.30
C ARG A 93 16.03 5.46 10.39
N TRP A 94 16.74 4.41 10.79
CA TRP A 94 16.26 3.53 11.85
C TRP A 94 16.05 4.28 13.17
N HIS A 95 16.96 5.20 13.51
CA HIS A 95 16.91 6.01 14.73
C HIS A 95 15.74 6.99 14.79
N LYS A 96 15.16 7.37 13.64
CA LYS A 96 13.89 8.14 13.59
C LYS A 96 12.68 7.36 14.10
N LEU A 97 12.79 6.03 14.20
CA LEU A 97 11.67 5.14 14.53
C LEU A 97 11.90 4.33 15.79
N CYS A 98 13.17 4.02 16.09
CA CYS A 98 13.58 3.10 17.14
C CYS A 98 14.87 3.60 17.77
N LYS A 99 15.06 3.41 19.08
CA LYS A 99 16.26 3.91 19.80
C LYS A 99 17.61 3.42 19.24
N GLY A 100 17.64 2.29 18.54
CA GLY A 100 18.88 1.67 18.08
C GLY A 100 19.65 0.96 19.19
N THR A 101 20.91 0.58 18.90
CA THR A 101 21.85 0.03 19.88
C THR A 101 22.88 1.07 20.32
N VAL A 102 23.54 0.84 21.46
CA VAL A 102 24.64 1.68 21.96
C VAL A 102 25.72 1.88 20.90
N LEU A 103 26.10 0.83 20.17
CA LEU A 103 27.09 0.91 19.09
C LEU A 103 26.65 1.86 17.97
N THR A 104 25.39 1.77 17.55
CA THR A 104 24.87 2.63 16.48
C THR A 104 24.72 4.09 16.92
N GLN A 105 24.42 4.35 18.20
CA GLN A 105 24.38 5.70 18.75
C GLN A 105 25.79 6.31 18.82
N ARG A 106 26.77 5.56 19.34
CA ARG A 106 28.17 5.98 19.40
C ARG A 106 28.75 6.24 18.00
N TYR A 107 28.41 5.40 17.03
CA TYR A 107 28.80 5.61 15.63
C TYR A 107 28.27 6.94 15.07
N LEU A 108 27.00 7.31 15.34
CA LEU A 108 26.45 8.59 14.88
C LEU A 108 27.10 9.80 15.54
N GLN A 109 27.60 9.65 16.77
CA GLN A 109 28.33 10.67 17.51
C GLN A 109 29.80 10.80 17.08
N GLY A 110 30.26 10.01 16.10
CA GLY A 110 31.65 10.02 15.63
C GLY A 110 32.62 9.25 16.52
N GLY A 111 32.13 8.46 17.48
CA GLY A 111 32.97 7.64 18.34
C GLY A 111 33.62 6.48 17.57
N LYS A 112 34.89 6.19 17.88
CA LYS A 112 35.62 5.07 17.27
C LYS A 112 35.07 3.73 17.76
N LEU A 113 34.95 2.76 16.84
CA LEU A 113 34.59 1.38 17.15
C LEU A 113 35.85 0.53 17.09
N SER A 114 36.06 -0.35 18.07
CA SER A 114 37.08 -1.41 17.98
C SER A 114 36.77 -2.39 16.85
N LYS A 115 37.75 -3.21 16.46
CA LYS A 115 37.58 -4.22 15.39
C LYS A 115 36.38 -5.16 15.67
N THR A 116 36.24 -5.61 16.92
CA THR A 116 35.14 -6.49 17.33
C THR A 116 33.79 -5.78 17.31
N GLU A 117 33.73 -4.54 17.82
CA GLU A 117 32.50 -3.74 17.80
C GLU A 117 32.06 -3.38 16.37
N GLN A 118 33.01 -3.21 15.44
CA GLN A 118 32.72 -2.98 14.03
C GLN A 118 31.97 -4.16 13.40
N ILE A 119 32.29 -5.40 13.78
CA ILE A 119 31.59 -6.60 13.30
C ILE A 119 30.12 -6.55 13.72
N PHE A 120 29.85 -6.34 15.01
CA PHE A 120 28.49 -6.24 15.54
C PHE A 120 27.72 -5.04 14.97
N PHE A 121 28.40 -3.91 14.77
CA PHE A 121 27.82 -2.75 14.10
C PHE A 121 27.40 -3.08 12.68
N ASN A 122 28.28 -3.67 11.86
CA ASN A 122 27.98 -4.04 10.47
C ASN A 122 26.80 -5.02 10.39
N GLN A 123 26.74 -6.02 11.28
CA GLN A 123 25.60 -6.94 11.38
C GLN A 123 24.30 -6.19 11.73
N THR A 124 24.36 -5.26 12.69
CA THR A 124 23.20 -4.43 13.08
C THR A 124 22.71 -3.57 11.93
N VAL A 125 23.63 -2.91 11.21
CA VAL A 125 23.29 -2.06 10.06
C VAL A 125 22.68 -2.89 8.93
N LYS A 126 23.22 -4.08 8.64
CA LYS A 126 22.62 -5.01 7.67
C LYS A 126 21.17 -5.35 8.04
N GLN A 127 20.92 -5.70 9.30
CA GLN A 127 19.55 -5.94 9.77
C GLN A 127 18.67 -4.70 9.61
N TYR A 128 19.15 -3.50 9.97
CA TYR A 128 18.36 -2.28 9.80
C TYR A 128 18.02 -2.01 8.33
N ARG A 129 18.97 -2.24 7.41
CA ARG A 129 18.76 -2.12 5.96
C ARG A 129 17.64 -3.05 5.49
N GLU A 130 17.69 -4.32 5.88
CA GLU A 130 16.64 -5.31 5.56
C GLU A 130 15.28 -4.92 6.16
N ARG A 131 15.25 -4.39 7.38
CA ARG A 131 14.00 -3.95 8.03
C ARG A 131 13.40 -2.74 7.34
N LEU A 132 14.21 -1.77 6.91
CA LEU A 132 13.77 -0.55 6.23
C LEU A 132 13.20 -0.78 4.83
N SER A 133 13.41 -1.95 4.23
CA SER A 133 12.74 -2.39 2.98
C SER A 133 11.70 -3.49 3.22
N SER A 134 11.37 -3.81 4.47
CA SER A 134 10.43 -4.89 4.79
C SER A 134 9.01 -4.38 5.02
N ILE A 135 8.07 -4.80 4.18
CA ILE A 135 6.62 -4.54 4.37
C ILE A 135 6.15 -5.02 5.74
N SER A 136 6.68 -6.14 6.24
CA SER A 136 6.29 -6.66 7.55
C SER A 136 6.70 -5.72 8.69
N TRP A 137 7.87 -5.08 8.59
CA TRP A 137 8.31 -4.07 9.57
C TRP A 137 7.55 -2.76 9.42
N PHE A 138 7.30 -2.33 8.19
CA PHE A 138 6.47 -1.16 7.91
C PHE A 138 5.07 -1.30 8.53
N MET A 139 4.37 -2.38 8.22
CA MET A 139 3.04 -2.66 8.74
C MET A 139 3.05 -2.87 10.25
N ARG A 140 4.11 -3.47 10.83
CA ARG A 140 4.25 -3.60 12.28
C ARG A 140 4.28 -2.23 12.95
N LEU A 141 5.15 -1.33 12.52
CA LEU A 141 5.28 -0.01 13.14
C LEU A 141 4.04 0.87 12.92
N LEU A 142 3.35 0.71 11.79
CA LEU A 142 2.07 1.37 11.53
C LEU A 142 0.98 0.87 12.50
N ASN A 143 0.74 -0.44 12.50
CA ASN A 143 -0.34 -1.06 13.26
C ASN A 143 -0.09 -0.95 14.78
N GLU A 144 1.15 -1.07 15.25
CA GLU A 144 1.49 -0.98 16.67
C GLU A 144 1.24 0.42 17.24
N ASP A 145 1.61 1.48 16.48
CA ASP A 145 1.39 2.87 16.89
C ASP A 145 -0.09 3.19 17.04
N ILE A 146 -0.88 2.82 16.03
CA ILE A 146 -2.33 3.01 16.02
C ILE A 146 -2.99 2.24 17.16
N ALA A 147 -2.65 0.95 17.32
CA ALA A 147 -3.23 0.11 18.38
C ALA A 147 -2.93 0.65 19.78
N ARG A 148 -1.70 1.12 20.03
CA ARG A 148 -1.33 1.70 21.33
C ARG A 148 -2.08 2.99 21.63
N LYS A 149 -2.19 3.88 20.64
CA LYS A 149 -2.92 5.15 20.79
C LYS A 149 -4.41 4.91 21.02
N ALA A 150 -5.04 4.08 20.19
CA ALA A 150 -6.46 3.75 20.30
C ALA A 150 -6.76 3.04 21.62
N ASN A 151 -6.02 1.99 21.99
CA ASN A 151 -6.23 1.31 23.28
C ASN A 151 -6.06 2.24 24.49
N LYS A 152 -5.10 3.18 24.41
CA LYS A 152 -4.89 4.18 25.47
C LYS A 152 -6.07 5.16 25.55
N GLU A 153 -6.56 5.66 24.42
CA GLU A 153 -7.74 6.53 24.34
C GLU A 153 -9.00 5.82 24.86
N ASP A 154 -9.17 4.55 24.48
CA ASP A 154 -10.31 3.70 24.85
C ASP A 154 -10.20 3.15 26.29
N ASN A 155 -9.14 3.49 27.03
CA ASN A 155 -8.81 2.93 28.35
C ASN A 155 -8.94 1.39 28.41
N CYS A 156 -8.55 0.71 27.32
CA CYS A 156 -8.73 -0.73 27.19
C CYS A 156 -7.41 -1.47 27.00
N THR A 157 -7.43 -2.76 27.30
CA THR A 157 -6.31 -3.67 27.06
C THR A 157 -6.71 -4.77 26.07
N GLY A 158 -5.70 -5.38 25.44
CA GLY A 158 -5.90 -6.49 24.50
C GLY A 158 -5.69 -6.11 23.03
N ARG A 159 -6.21 -6.96 22.13
CA ARG A 159 -5.99 -6.84 20.69
C ARG A 159 -6.89 -5.78 20.07
N PHE A 160 -6.28 -4.87 19.29
CA PHE A 160 -6.97 -3.89 18.45
C PHE A 160 -7.22 -4.41 17.02
N TRP A 161 -6.26 -5.15 16.46
CA TRP A 161 -6.33 -5.70 15.10
C TRP A 161 -6.80 -7.17 15.08
N GLU A 162 -7.54 -7.59 14.03
CA GLU A 162 -8.05 -8.98 13.83
C GLU A 162 -6.93 -10.01 13.81
N GLY A 163 -5.76 -9.58 13.39
CA GLY A 163 -4.55 -10.35 13.49
C GLY A 163 -3.47 -9.71 12.65
N ARG A 164 -2.76 -10.55 11.91
CA ARG A 164 -1.73 -10.07 11.00
C ARG A 164 -2.36 -9.50 9.73
N PHE A 165 -1.84 -8.38 9.23
CA PHE A 165 -2.28 -7.78 7.96
C PHE A 165 -2.30 -8.79 6.79
N LYS A 166 -3.24 -8.65 5.87
CA LYS A 166 -3.27 -9.40 4.59
C LYS A 166 -2.32 -8.75 3.61
N SER A 167 -1.68 -9.55 2.75
CA SER A 167 -0.73 -9.08 1.74
C SER A 167 -1.01 -9.81 0.43
N GLN A 168 -1.15 -9.07 -0.66
CA GLN A 168 -1.36 -9.58 -2.02
C GLN A 168 -0.29 -8.99 -2.93
N ALA A 169 0.50 -9.84 -3.58
CA ALA A 169 1.47 -9.42 -4.59
C ALA A 169 0.72 -8.99 -5.85
N LEU A 170 1.05 -7.81 -6.39
CA LEU A 170 0.48 -7.30 -7.64
C LEU A 170 1.53 -7.51 -8.74
N LEU A 171 1.33 -8.56 -9.54
CA LEU A 171 2.38 -9.14 -10.39
C LEU A 171 2.56 -8.43 -11.73
N ASP A 172 1.56 -7.65 -12.16
CA ASP A 172 1.59 -6.90 -13.41
C ASP A 172 0.89 -5.54 -13.28
N GLU A 173 0.98 -4.74 -14.34
CA GLU A 173 0.41 -3.40 -14.39
C GLU A 173 -1.12 -3.39 -14.32
N ALA A 174 -1.77 -4.43 -14.86
CA ALA A 174 -3.22 -4.60 -14.82
C ALA A 174 -3.72 -4.80 -13.38
N ALA A 175 -3.09 -5.72 -12.65
CA ALA A 175 -3.34 -5.93 -11.23
C ALA A 175 -3.03 -4.68 -10.40
N LEU A 176 -1.95 -3.97 -10.72
CA LEU A 176 -1.57 -2.73 -10.04
C LEU A 176 -2.63 -1.63 -10.24
N ALA A 177 -2.98 -1.32 -11.48
CA ALA A 177 -3.95 -0.26 -11.80
C ALA A 177 -5.32 -0.56 -11.18
N ALA A 178 -5.83 -1.79 -11.37
CA ALA A 178 -7.11 -2.21 -10.83
C ALA A 178 -7.14 -2.18 -9.29
N CYS A 179 -6.04 -2.59 -8.64
CA CYS A 179 -5.95 -2.56 -7.18
C CYS A 179 -5.88 -1.12 -6.65
N MET A 180 -5.09 -0.25 -7.27
CA MET A 180 -5.04 1.16 -6.87
C MET A 180 -6.42 1.82 -6.98
N ALA A 181 -7.10 1.66 -8.12
CA ALA A 181 -8.46 2.17 -8.30
C ALA A 181 -9.46 1.55 -7.30
N TYR A 182 -9.37 0.24 -7.01
CA TYR A 182 -10.18 -0.41 -5.97
C TYR A 182 -10.01 0.24 -4.58
N VAL A 183 -8.78 0.63 -4.24
CA VAL A 183 -8.43 1.28 -2.98
C VAL A 183 -8.92 2.72 -2.95
N ASP A 184 -8.62 3.50 -3.98
CA ASP A 184 -8.99 4.91 -4.08
C ASP A 184 -10.51 5.11 -4.11
N LEU A 185 -11.26 4.18 -4.72
CA LEU A 185 -12.73 4.21 -4.79
C LEU A 185 -13.42 3.54 -3.59
N ASN A 186 -12.68 3.15 -2.55
CA ASN A 186 -13.27 2.48 -1.39
C ASN A 186 -14.27 3.37 -0.64
N PRO A 187 -13.99 4.68 -0.37
CA PRO A 187 -14.97 5.56 0.26
C PRO A 187 -16.26 5.69 -0.53
N ILE A 188 -16.20 5.84 -1.86
CA ILE A 188 -17.39 5.92 -2.73
C ILE A 188 -18.19 4.61 -2.66
N ARG A 189 -17.52 3.46 -2.76
CA ARG A 189 -18.16 2.14 -2.65
C ARG A 189 -18.82 1.92 -1.28
N ALA A 190 -18.22 2.46 -0.22
CA ALA A 190 -18.75 2.41 1.13
C ALA A 190 -19.82 3.50 1.41
N LYS A 191 -20.17 4.33 0.42
CA LYS A 191 -21.07 5.48 0.55
C LYS A 191 -20.61 6.51 1.59
N MET A 192 -19.31 6.64 1.78
CA MET A 192 -18.69 7.64 2.66
C MET A 192 -18.38 8.96 1.95
N ALA A 193 -18.36 8.97 0.61
CA ALA A 193 -18.11 10.14 -0.23
C ALA A 193 -18.87 9.99 -1.56
N ASN A 194 -19.27 11.11 -2.19
CA ASN A 194 -19.97 11.07 -3.48
C ASN A 194 -19.02 11.19 -4.67
N THR A 195 -17.83 11.75 -4.46
CA THR A 195 -16.79 11.93 -5.49
C THR A 195 -15.40 11.58 -4.96
N ALA A 196 -14.42 11.53 -5.86
CA ALA A 196 -13.03 11.26 -5.48
C ALA A 196 -12.40 12.45 -4.71
N GLU A 197 -12.82 13.67 -4.99
CA GLU A 197 -12.42 14.89 -4.29
C GLU A 197 -12.89 14.91 -2.83
N GLU A 198 -14.13 14.44 -2.59
CA GLU A 198 -14.72 14.34 -1.25
C GLU A 198 -14.17 13.17 -0.42
N SER A 199 -13.42 12.25 -1.05
CA SER A 199 -12.89 11.04 -0.42
C SER A 199 -11.70 11.35 0.48
N SER A 200 -11.97 11.94 1.64
CA SER A 200 -10.96 12.39 2.60
C SER A 200 -10.03 11.27 3.09
N HIS A 201 -8.75 11.61 3.29
CA HIS A 201 -7.70 10.68 3.72
C HIS A 201 -7.49 9.49 2.78
N THR A 202 -7.48 9.78 1.47
CA THR A 202 -7.13 8.84 0.40
C THR A 202 -6.01 9.38 -0.47
N SER A 203 -5.33 8.49 -1.19
CA SER A 203 -4.35 8.90 -2.19
C SER A 203 -4.96 9.66 -3.35
N VAL A 204 -6.16 9.30 -3.83
CA VAL A 204 -6.80 10.00 -4.94
C VAL A 204 -7.10 11.45 -4.60
N GLN A 205 -7.61 11.74 -3.40
CA GLN A 205 -7.83 13.11 -2.95
C GLN A 205 -6.51 13.90 -2.99
N LYS A 206 -5.43 13.39 -2.36
CA LYS A 206 -4.12 14.07 -2.37
C LYS A 206 -3.56 14.28 -3.78
N ARG A 207 -3.86 13.37 -4.70
CA ARG A 207 -3.46 13.48 -6.11
C ARG A 207 -4.27 14.57 -6.83
N LEU A 208 -5.57 14.64 -6.62
CA LEU A 208 -6.46 15.67 -7.18
C LEU A 208 -6.08 17.07 -6.65
N GLU A 209 -5.86 17.22 -5.34
CA GLU A 209 -5.39 18.46 -4.73
C GLU A 209 -4.08 18.96 -5.35
N SER A 210 -3.11 18.06 -5.54
CA SER A 210 -1.83 18.43 -6.16
C SER A 210 -1.96 18.69 -7.67
N ALA A 211 -2.89 18.00 -8.34
CA ALA A 211 -3.11 18.15 -9.78
C ALA A 211 -3.75 19.50 -10.14
N ALA A 212 -4.52 20.11 -9.24
CA ALA A 212 -5.02 21.49 -9.38
C ALA A 212 -3.88 22.50 -9.63
N ASP A 213 -2.71 22.22 -9.05
CA ASP A 213 -1.47 22.99 -9.17
C ASP A 213 -0.53 22.49 -10.29
N ALA A 214 -1.01 21.57 -11.15
CA ALA A 214 -0.20 20.81 -12.12
C ALA A 214 1.01 20.07 -11.49
N LYS A 215 0.88 19.65 -10.23
CA LYS A 215 1.92 18.95 -9.46
C LYS A 215 1.50 17.51 -9.12
N GLN A 216 2.45 16.75 -8.57
CA GLN A 216 2.18 15.46 -7.93
C GLN A 216 2.55 15.52 -6.44
N PRO A 217 1.82 14.80 -5.57
CA PRO A 217 2.09 14.82 -4.14
C PRO A 217 3.44 14.16 -3.84
N LYS A 218 4.33 14.87 -3.14
CA LYS A 218 5.69 14.39 -2.77
C LYS A 218 5.69 13.17 -1.85
N GLN A 219 4.57 12.92 -1.17
CA GLN A 219 4.42 11.88 -0.15
C GLN A 219 4.01 10.53 -0.74
N LEU A 220 3.57 10.50 -2.01
CA LEU A 220 3.15 9.30 -2.73
C LEU A 220 4.13 8.97 -3.84
N LEU A 221 4.15 7.71 -4.26
CA LEU A 221 4.89 7.33 -5.46
C LEU A 221 4.32 8.09 -6.66
N ARG A 222 5.20 8.83 -7.34
CA ARG A 222 4.84 9.61 -8.52
C ARG A 222 4.47 8.70 -9.68
N PHE A 223 3.56 9.17 -10.52
CA PHE A 223 3.34 8.65 -11.86
C PHE A 223 4.52 9.04 -12.75
N ALA A 224 5.16 8.03 -13.34
CA ALA A 224 6.28 8.18 -14.26
C ALA A 224 5.85 8.33 -15.72
N GLY A 225 4.57 8.08 -16.03
CA GLY A 225 4.02 8.13 -17.37
C GLY A 225 4.11 6.79 -18.10
N ILE A 226 4.03 6.85 -19.43
CA ILE A 226 4.06 5.68 -20.31
C ILE A 226 5.44 4.99 -20.22
N PRO A 227 5.47 3.63 -20.11
CA PRO A 227 6.71 2.87 -20.16
C PRO A 227 7.58 3.20 -21.38
N ARG A 228 8.89 3.35 -21.15
CA ARG A 228 9.92 3.65 -22.16
C ARG A 228 11.24 3.00 -21.78
N GLN A 229 12.19 2.89 -22.72
CA GLN A 229 13.48 2.20 -22.50
C GLN A 229 14.19 2.64 -21.22
N ILE A 230 14.22 3.95 -20.93
CA ILE A 230 14.73 4.50 -19.66
C ILE A 230 13.56 5.08 -18.87
N MET A 231 12.99 4.25 -18.00
CA MET A 231 11.88 4.64 -17.15
C MET A 231 12.39 5.20 -15.81
N PRO A 232 12.04 6.46 -15.45
CA PRO A 232 12.33 6.95 -14.11
C PRO A 232 11.50 6.17 -13.09
N LYS A 233 11.99 6.11 -11.84
CA LYS A 233 11.23 5.49 -10.75
C LYS A 233 9.85 6.15 -10.63
N GLY A 234 8.80 5.34 -10.72
CA GLY A 234 7.42 5.75 -10.48
C GLY A 234 6.43 4.70 -10.96
N LEU A 235 5.14 5.02 -10.83
CA LEU A 235 4.04 4.22 -11.34
C LEU A 235 4.02 4.28 -12.87
N PRO A 236 3.84 3.15 -13.57
CA PRO A 236 3.92 3.08 -15.03
C PRO A 236 2.63 3.53 -15.74
N PHE A 237 2.05 4.63 -15.26
CA PHE A 237 0.84 5.23 -15.78
C PHE A 237 1.02 6.74 -15.87
N GLU A 238 0.26 7.37 -16.75
CA GLU A 238 0.09 8.82 -16.72
C GLU A 238 -0.93 9.18 -15.64
N LEU A 239 -0.65 10.24 -14.86
CA LEU A 239 -1.55 10.67 -13.81
C LEU A 239 -2.92 11.06 -14.37
N LYS A 240 -2.96 11.79 -15.50
CA LYS A 240 -4.20 12.24 -16.14
C LYS A 240 -5.09 11.04 -16.50
N SER A 241 -4.55 10.09 -17.25
CA SER A 241 -5.24 8.89 -17.70
C SER A 241 -5.70 8.00 -16.53
N TYR A 242 -4.93 7.98 -15.42
CA TYR A 242 -5.34 7.29 -14.20
C TYR A 242 -6.52 7.98 -13.49
N LEU A 243 -6.44 9.30 -13.28
CA LEU A 243 -7.49 10.06 -12.59
C LEU A 243 -8.80 10.07 -13.37
N GLU A 244 -8.74 10.20 -14.70
CA GLU A 244 -9.89 10.12 -15.59
C GLU A 244 -10.61 8.76 -15.45
N LEU A 245 -9.85 7.66 -15.47
CA LEU A 245 -10.41 6.33 -15.30
C LEU A 245 -11.03 6.14 -13.91
N VAL A 246 -10.38 6.64 -12.85
CA VAL A 246 -10.90 6.57 -11.48
C VAL A 246 -12.21 7.37 -11.34
N GLU A 247 -12.25 8.59 -11.87
CA GLU A 247 -13.44 9.45 -11.82
C GLU A 247 -14.65 8.81 -12.52
N LEU A 248 -14.46 8.34 -13.76
CA LEU A 248 -15.50 7.65 -14.51
C LEU A 248 -15.98 6.37 -13.78
N THR A 249 -15.04 5.58 -13.26
CA THR A 249 -15.39 4.38 -12.49
C THR A 249 -16.19 4.74 -11.23
N GLY A 250 -15.81 5.82 -10.52
CA GLY A 250 -16.52 6.32 -9.36
C GLY A 250 -17.96 6.71 -9.66
N ARG A 251 -18.20 7.41 -10.78
CA ARG A 251 -19.56 7.76 -11.24
C ARG A 251 -20.40 6.52 -11.52
N CYS A 252 -19.85 5.53 -12.21
CA CYS A 252 -20.55 4.27 -12.48
C CYS A 252 -20.94 3.52 -11.19
N ILE A 253 -20.05 3.49 -10.19
CA ILE A 253 -20.33 2.87 -8.88
C ILE A 253 -21.48 3.59 -8.17
N ARG A 254 -21.48 4.93 -8.17
CA ARG A 254 -22.48 5.76 -7.49
C ARG A 254 -23.86 5.64 -8.12
N GLU A 255 -23.94 5.73 -9.44
CA GLU A 255 -25.21 5.73 -10.18
C GLU A 255 -25.91 4.37 -10.19
N GLY A 256 -25.30 3.33 -9.60
CA GLY A 256 -25.85 1.98 -9.59
C GLY A 256 -25.98 1.38 -10.99
N LYS A 257 -25.36 2.03 -12.00
CA LYS A 257 -25.41 1.60 -13.39
C LYS A 257 -24.71 0.26 -13.50
N ARG A 258 -25.45 -0.74 -13.98
CA ARG A 258 -24.89 -2.06 -14.30
C ARG A 258 -23.94 -1.89 -15.49
N GLY A 259 -22.64 -1.80 -15.20
CA GLY A 259 -21.60 -2.25 -16.13
C GLY A 259 -21.12 -1.30 -17.22
N TYR A 260 -21.65 -0.08 -17.37
CA TYR A 260 -21.26 0.76 -18.50
C TYR A 260 -20.40 1.96 -18.07
N ILE A 261 -19.11 1.87 -18.35
CA ILE A 261 -18.24 3.03 -18.55
C ILE A 261 -18.31 3.32 -20.04
N GLU A 262 -18.81 4.49 -20.43
CA GLU A 262 -18.92 4.87 -21.84
C GLU A 262 -17.54 4.81 -22.50
N SER A 263 -17.41 3.93 -23.49
CA SER A 263 -16.13 3.38 -23.96
C SER A 263 -15.34 4.31 -24.87
N THR A 264 -15.64 5.61 -24.87
CA THR A 264 -15.03 6.54 -25.81
C THR A 264 -13.64 6.95 -25.30
N HIS A 265 -12.64 6.18 -25.71
CA HIS A 265 -11.19 6.38 -25.51
C HIS A 265 -10.75 6.48 -24.04
N LEU A 266 -10.46 5.32 -23.43
CA LEU A 266 -9.80 5.23 -22.12
C LEU A 266 -8.40 4.63 -22.28
N PRO A 267 -7.36 5.45 -22.55
CA PRO A 267 -6.04 4.95 -22.93
C PRO A 267 -5.41 4.02 -21.91
N LEU A 268 -5.64 4.28 -20.61
CA LEU A 268 -5.13 3.41 -19.56
C LEU A 268 -5.82 2.04 -19.58
N LEU A 269 -7.14 2.00 -19.78
CA LEU A 269 -7.93 0.77 -19.76
C LEU A 269 -7.58 -0.14 -20.96
N GLU A 270 -7.45 0.45 -22.14
CA GLU A 270 -6.97 -0.21 -23.35
C GLU A 270 -5.56 -0.76 -23.15
N ARG A 271 -4.64 0.06 -22.61
CA ARG A 271 -3.24 -0.33 -22.39
C ARG A 271 -3.08 -1.47 -21.39
N VAL A 272 -3.90 -1.49 -20.33
CA VAL A 272 -3.88 -2.61 -19.37
C VAL A 272 -4.67 -3.81 -19.87
N ASN A 273 -5.30 -3.74 -21.05
CA ASN A 273 -6.10 -4.79 -21.68
C ASN A 273 -7.10 -5.44 -20.72
N ILE A 274 -8.01 -4.64 -20.16
CA ILE A 274 -9.11 -5.12 -19.31
C ILE A 274 -10.41 -4.58 -19.90
N SER A 275 -11.41 -5.44 -20.12
CA SER A 275 -12.73 -4.97 -20.57
C SER A 275 -13.39 -4.05 -19.52
N PRO A 276 -14.23 -3.08 -19.91
CA PRO A 276 -14.94 -2.21 -18.96
C PRO A 276 -15.71 -2.97 -17.87
N GLU A 277 -16.35 -4.09 -18.23
CA GLU A 277 -17.12 -4.93 -17.30
C GLU A 277 -16.20 -5.60 -16.27
N ASN A 278 -15.08 -6.16 -16.74
CA ASN A 278 -14.07 -6.78 -15.89
C ASN A 278 -13.40 -5.75 -14.99
N TRP A 279 -13.11 -4.56 -15.52
CA TRP A 279 -12.57 -3.44 -14.75
C TRP A 279 -13.50 -3.02 -13.61
N LEU A 280 -14.79 -2.84 -13.88
CA LEU A 280 -15.77 -2.50 -12.85
C LEU A 280 -15.86 -3.59 -11.78
N LYS A 281 -15.83 -4.87 -12.18
CA LYS A 281 -15.82 -5.99 -11.23
C LYS A 281 -14.55 -6.00 -10.38
N LEU A 282 -13.38 -5.76 -10.97
CA LEU A 282 -12.11 -5.70 -10.24
C LEU A 282 -12.09 -4.53 -9.25
N THR A 283 -12.49 -3.34 -9.67
CA THR A 283 -12.49 -2.12 -8.85
C THR A 283 -13.56 -2.10 -7.75
N THR A 284 -14.55 -2.99 -7.81
CA THR A 284 -15.59 -3.12 -6.78
C THR A 284 -15.43 -4.36 -5.90
N GLN A 285 -14.82 -5.45 -6.42
CA GLN A 285 -14.80 -6.76 -5.76
C GLN A 285 -13.39 -7.34 -5.59
N PHE A 286 -12.32 -6.56 -5.77
CA PHE A 286 -10.92 -7.03 -5.78
C PHE A 286 -10.58 -8.08 -4.70
N THR A 287 -10.88 -7.79 -3.43
CA THR A 287 -10.53 -8.70 -2.31
C THR A 287 -11.51 -9.85 -2.12
N ARG A 288 -12.67 -9.81 -2.80
CA ARG A 288 -13.62 -10.93 -2.88
C ARG A 288 -13.19 -11.92 -3.95
N VAL A 289 -12.69 -11.43 -5.10
CA VAL A 289 -12.25 -12.28 -6.20
C VAL A 289 -10.82 -12.82 -5.99
N PHE A 290 -9.96 -12.07 -5.29
CA PHE A 290 -8.58 -12.47 -5.05
C PHE A 290 -8.25 -12.57 -3.57
N HIS A 291 -7.54 -13.64 -3.20
CA HIS A 291 -7.08 -13.90 -1.82
C HIS A 291 -5.56 -14.08 -1.70
N GLY A 292 -4.82 -13.86 -2.78
CA GLY A 292 -3.38 -14.12 -2.88
C GLY A 292 -2.71 -13.18 -3.87
N ALA A 293 -1.68 -13.65 -4.58
CA ALA A 293 -1.08 -12.90 -5.67
C ALA A 293 -2.10 -12.68 -6.80
N VAL A 294 -1.99 -11.53 -7.47
CA VAL A 294 -2.91 -11.07 -8.51
C VAL A 294 -2.11 -10.62 -9.70
N GLY A 295 -2.55 -11.00 -10.89
CA GLY A 295 -1.88 -10.76 -12.17
C GLY A 295 -2.35 -11.78 -13.18
N ARG A 296 -1.95 -11.61 -14.44
CA ARG A 296 -2.20 -12.57 -15.53
C ARG A 296 -1.66 -13.95 -15.21
N THR A 297 -2.18 -14.94 -15.94
CA THR A 297 -1.82 -16.35 -15.77
C THR A 297 -0.33 -16.57 -15.86
N THR A 298 0.33 -16.03 -16.89
CA THR A 298 1.78 -16.13 -17.09
C THR A 298 2.56 -15.61 -15.88
N SER A 299 2.23 -14.41 -15.38
CA SER A 299 2.87 -13.86 -14.18
C SER A 299 2.61 -14.69 -12.93
N GLN A 300 1.41 -15.26 -12.78
CA GLN A 300 1.11 -16.16 -11.66
C GLN A 300 1.87 -17.47 -11.72
N GLU A 301 2.08 -18.02 -12.91
CA GLU A 301 2.84 -19.25 -13.10
C GLU A 301 4.29 -19.04 -12.68
N SER A 302 4.95 -18.01 -13.22
CA SER A 302 6.33 -17.66 -12.84
C SER A 302 6.46 -17.42 -11.33
N TYR A 303 5.52 -16.67 -10.73
CA TYR A 303 5.50 -16.43 -9.28
C TYR A 303 5.33 -17.71 -8.46
N CYS A 304 4.50 -18.66 -8.92
CA CYS A 304 4.31 -19.93 -8.24
C CYS A 304 5.54 -20.82 -8.36
N GLU A 305 6.20 -20.83 -9.51
CA GLU A 305 7.43 -21.58 -9.76
C GLU A 305 8.58 -21.06 -8.88
N HIS A 306 8.86 -19.75 -8.91
CA HIS A 306 9.91 -19.14 -8.09
C HIS A 306 9.75 -19.40 -6.59
N LEU A 307 8.50 -19.42 -6.10
CA LEU A 307 8.20 -19.67 -4.68
C LEU A 307 7.96 -21.15 -4.35
N ASN A 308 8.17 -22.07 -5.29
CA ASN A 308 7.93 -23.51 -5.13
C ASN A 308 6.53 -23.81 -4.58
N ARG A 309 5.51 -23.12 -5.11
CA ARG A 309 4.12 -23.23 -4.67
C ARG A 309 3.37 -24.27 -5.50
N LYS A 310 2.95 -25.35 -4.83
CA LYS A 310 2.12 -26.40 -5.45
C LYS A 310 0.71 -25.93 -5.82
N ARG A 311 0.12 -24.98 -5.07
CA ARG A 311 -1.25 -24.50 -5.30
C ARG A 311 -1.23 -23.16 -6.05
N ARG A 312 -1.81 -23.15 -7.25
CA ARG A 312 -2.02 -21.96 -8.08
C ARG A 312 -3.38 -21.33 -7.76
N SER A 313 -3.48 -20.63 -6.64
CA SER A 313 -4.70 -19.89 -6.28
C SER A 313 -4.90 -18.70 -7.21
N ASN A 314 -6.15 -18.37 -7.57
CA ASN A 314 -6.58 -17.22 -8.38
C ASN A 314 -6.43 -17.35 -9.91
N VAL A 315 -5.86 -18.42 -10.46
CA VAL A 315 -5.66 -18.60 -11.92
C VAL A 315 -6.97 -18.42 -12.70
N SER A 316 -8.02 -19.16 -12.34
CA SER A 316 -9.32 -19.05 -13.03
C SER A 316 -9.94 -17.65 -12.94
N ASN A 317 -9.73 -16.92 -11.84
CA ASN A 317 -10.22 -15.54 -11.73
C ASN A 317 -9.36 -14.58 -12.56
N SER A 318 -8.06 -14.84 -12.68
CA SER A 318 -7.19 -14.06 -13.57
C SER A 318 -7.51 -14.28 -15.04
N GLU A 319 -7.75 -15.51 -15.47
CA GLU A 319 -8.20 -15.81 -16.84
C GLU A 319 -9.51 -15.11 -17.19
N LYS A 320 -10.42 -15.01 -16.22
CA LYS A 320 -11.73 -14.38 -16.46
C LYS A 320 -11.69 -12.85 -16.43
N LEU A 321 -10.82 -12.27 -15.61
CA LEU A 321 -10.90 -10.84 -15.26
C LEU A 321 -9.70 -10.01 -15.76
N LEU A 322 -8.58 -10.64 -16.09
CA LEU A 322 -7.32 -9.98 -16.47
C LEU A 322 -6.76 -10.48 -17.82
N ALA A 323 -7.47 -11.38 -18.51
CA ALA A 323 -7.10 -11.87 -19.83
C ALA A 323 -7.30 -10.79 -20.90
#